data_AF-A0A914KMA2-F1
#
_entry.id   AF-A0A914KMA2-F1
#
_cell.length_a   1.000
_cell.length_b   1.000
_cell.length_c   1.000
_cell.angle_alpha   90.00
_cell.angle_beta   90.00
_cell.angle_gamma   90.00
#
_symmetry.space_group_name_H-M   'P 1'
#
loop_
_entity.id
_entity.type
_entity.pdbx_description
1 polymer ?
#
loop_
_entity_poly.entity_id
_entity_poly.type
_entity_poly.pdbx_seq_one_letter_code
_entity_poly.pdbx_strand_id
1 'polypeptide(L)'
;MFNIFLLIYLNLFILIFGQQQQQTTNNQSSLLSEPAVRVVRLQVTYPNADIETVHKLQNWNSIMRKSVLASLRFVNKHWLICGDSNDEQINLENEKKLNNNDCGRLQVTGELINEQNQSKIYRLNATFIANKDPIQNSKVDANSTVQSVLLIGIKGGIFQYTNAMKVLGKPNSELGFEEAYFCYPNQERIEGTNYCKKEKKEKQKN
;
A
#
# COMPACT_ATOMS: atom_id res chain seq x y z
N MET A 1 -13.03 -66.44 -2.77
CA MET A 1 -11.89 -65.55 -3.11
C MET A 1 -12.28 -64.59 -4.23
N PHE A 2 -13.34 -63.80 -4.03
CA PHE A 2 -13.91 -62.86 -5.01
C PHE A 2 -14.82 -61.90 -4.24
N ASN A 3 -14.26 -60.91 -3.52
CA ASN A 3 -15.05 -59.80 -2.96
C ASN A 3 -14.23 -58.64 -2.36
N ILE A 4 -12.98 -58.44 -2.79
CA ILE A 4 -12.15 -57.31 -2.32
C ILE A 4 -11.83 -56.32 -3.46
N PHE A 5 -11.93 -56.75 -4.72
CA PHE A 5 -11.59 -55.90 -5.87
C PHE A 5 -12.69 -54.90 -6.28
N LEU A 6 -13.94 -55.04 -5.80
CA LEU A 6 -15.04 -54.14 -6.18
C LEU A 6 -15.13 -52.87 -5.32
N LEU A 7 -14.60 -52.88 -4.10
CA LEU A 7 -14.66 -51.74 -3.16
C LEU A 7 -13.56 -50.68 -3.41
N ILE A 8 -12.54 -51.03 -4.18
CA ILE A 8 -11.44 -50.10 -4.53
C ILE A 8 -11.82 -49.22 -5.72
N TYR A 9 -12.65 -49.71 -6.65
CA TYR A 9 -13.10 -48.93 -7.81
C TYR A 9 -14.19 -47.89 -7.48
N LEU A 10 -14.95 -48.07 -6.39
CA LEU A 10 -15.98 -47.09 -6.01
C LEU A 10 -15.40 -45.86 -5.26
N ASN A 11 -14.23 -46.00 -4.63
CA ASN A 11 -13.58 -44.89 -3.91
C ASN A 11 -12.64 -44.07 -4.80
N LEU A 12 -12.26 -44.56 -5.99
CA LEU A 12 -11.43 -43.81 -6.94
C LEU A 12 -12.26 -42.85 -7.82
N PHE A 13 -13.58 -43.02 -7.88
CA PHE A 13 -14.47 -42.16 -8.67
C PHE A 13 -14.97 -40.91 -7.91
N ILE A 14 -14.84 -40.87 -6.57
CA ILE A 14 -15.26 -39.74 -5.73
C ILE A 14 -14.17 -38.65 -5.64
N LEU A 15 -12.93 -38.93 -6.05
CA LEU A 15 -11.82 -37.96 -6.03
C LEU A 15 -11.66 -37.12 -7.31
N ILE A 16 -12.50 -37.30 -8.35
CA ILE A 16 -12.36 -36.59 -9.63
C ILE A 16 -13.50 -35.57 -9.91
N PHE A 17 -14.60 -35.57 -9.15
CA PHE A 17 -15.74 -34.66 -9.41
C PHE A 17 -16.30 -33.99 -8.13
N GLY A 18 -15.41 -33.56 -7.23
CA GLY A 18 -15.77 -33.04 -5.90
C GLY A 18 -15.44 -31.56 -5.62
N GLN A 19 -15.07 -30.76 -6.62
CA GLN A 19 -15.06 -29.30 -6.48
C GLN A 19 -15.91 -28.68 -7.58
N GLN A 20 -17.22 -28.63 -7.34
CA GLN A 20 -18.04 -27.56 -7.91
C GLN A 20 -17.44 -26.25 -7.43
N GLN A 21 -16.69 -25.59 -8.31
CA GLN A 21 -16.57 -24.14 -8.23
C GLN A 21 -18.00 -23.62 -8.24
N GLN A 22 -18.44 -23.05 -7.11
CA GLN A 22 -19.53 -22.09 -7.13
C GLN A 22 -19.05 -20.92 -7.99
N GLN A 23 -19.24 -21.04 -9.31
CA GLN A 23 -19.38 -19.88 -10.16
C GLN A 23 -20.65 -19.19 -9.69
N THR A 24 -20.47 -18.25 -8.77
CA THR A 24 -21.45 -17.19 -8.55
C THR A 24 -21.68 -16.55 -9.90
N THR A 25 -22.80 -16.90 -10.51
CA THR A 25 -23.41 -16.19 -11.63
C THR A 25 -23.67 -14.77 -11.15
N ASN A 26 -22.68 -13.89 -11.36
CA ASN A 26 -22.87 -12.46 -11.23
C ASN A 26 -23.84 -12.04 -12.33
N ASN A 27 -25.13 -12.07 -11.98
CA ASN A 27 -26.17 -11.40 -12.72
C ASN A 27 -25.73 -9.97 -12.99
N GLN A 28 -25.63 -9.65 -14.28
CA GLN A 28 -25.39 -8.32 -14.81
C GLN A 28 -26.49 -7.37 -14.31
N SER A 29 -26.20 -6.71 -13.19
CA SER A 29 -26.47 -5.28 -13.06
C SER A 29 -25.12 -4.62 -12.86
N SER A 30 -24.50 -4.21 -13.97
CA SER A 30 -23.26 -3.45 -13.95
C SER A 30 -23.53 -2.07 -13.37
N LEU A 31 -23.65 -2.01 -12.03
CA LEU A 31 -23.25 -0.81 -11.33
C LEU A 31 -21.80 -0.56 -11.75
N LEU A 32 -21.51 0.56 -12.41
CA LEU A 32 -20.15 0.98 -12.75
C LEU A 32 -19.39 1.16 -11.43
N SER A 33 -18.81 0.07 -10.92
CA SER A 33 -18.00 0.05 -9.72
C SER A 33 -16.53 0.02 -10.10
N GLU A 34 -15.79 1.00 -9.58
CA GLU A 34 -14.35 1.14 -9.79
C GLU A 34 -13.61 0.88 -8.48
N PRO A 35 -12.38 0.36 -8.52
CA PRO A 35 -11.58 0.17 -7.32
C PRO A 35 -11.30 1.52 -6.64
N ALA A 36 -11.53 1.61 -5.32
CA ALA A 36 -11.13 2.77 -4.54
C ALA A 36 -9.60 2.90 -4.45
N VAL A 37 -9.10 4.13 -4.37
CA VAL A 37 -7.67 4.45 -4.21
C VAL A 37 -7.28 4.22 -2.75
N ARG A 38 -6.30 3.33 -2.51
CA ARG A 38 -5.76 3.08 -1.18
C ARG A 38 -4.68 4.12 -0.85
N VAL A 39 -4.86 4.81 0.26
CA VAL A 39 -3.89 5.75 0.81
C VAL A 39 -3.40 5.19 2.13
N VAL A 40 -2.08 5.10 2.27
CA VAL A 40 -1.41 4.59 3.45
C VAL A 40 -0.66 5.72 4.12
N ARG A 41 -0.75 5.81 5.45
CA ARG A 41 0.09 6.64 6.30
C ARG A 41 0.96 5.77 7.19
N LEU A 42 2.25 5.99 7.03
CA LEU A 42 3.32 5.41 7.82
C LEU A 42 3.75 6.40 8.89
N GLN A 43 3.90 5.94 10.13
CA GLN A 43 4.39 6.77 11.24
C GLN A 43 5.60 6.10 11.90
N VAL A 44 6.74 6.77 11.88
CA VAL A 44 8.01 6.27 12.44
C VAL A 44 8.47 7.22 13.53
N THR A 45 8.69 6.71 14.73
CA THR A 45 9.18 7.50 15.86
C THR A 45 10.69 7.34 16.04
N TYR A 46 11.34 8.42 16.43
CA TYR A 46 12.77 8.53 16.64
C TYR A 46 13.01 9.12 18.03
N PRO A 47 13.21 8.27 19.05
CA PRO A 47 13.28 8.72 20.45
C PRO A 47 14.58 9.48 20.78
N ASN A 48 15.64 9.26 20.00
CA ASN A 48 16.98 9.82 20.24
C ASN A 48 17.35 10.88 19.19
N ALA A 49 16.36 11.54 18.59
CA ALA A 49 16.60 12.53 17.55
C ALA A 49 17.23 13.81 18.13
N ASP A 50 18.28 14.31 17.46
CA ASP A 50 18.89 15.61 17.74
C ASP A 50 18.06 16.73 17.10
N ILE A 51 17.07 17.20 17.86
CA ILE A 51 16.11 18.22 17.41
C ILE A 51 16.78 19.56 17.10
N GLU A 52 17.84 19.91 17.84
CA GLU A 52 18.54 21.17 17.63
C GLU A 52 19.21 21.20 16.27
N THR A 53 19.84 20.08 15.88
CA THR A 53 20.44 19.96 14.54
C THR A 53 19.38 19.89 13.46
N VAL A 54 18.26 19.19 13.69
CA VAL A 54 17.12 19.17 12.74
C VAL A 54 16.65 20.59 12.40
N HIS A 55 16.50 21.46 13.40
CA HIS A 55 16.06 22.85 13.18
C HIS A 55 17.10 23.71 12.45
N LYS A 56 18.39 23.38 12.56
CA LYS A 56 19.48 24.09 11.86
C LYS A 56 19.61 23.67 10.38
N LEU A 57 19.09 22.49 10.01
CA LEU A 57 19.17 21.99 8.65
C LEU A 57 18.18 22.73 7.74
N GLN A 58 18.72 23.56 6.84
CA GLN A 58 17.93 24.15 5.76
C GLN A 58 17.32 23.05 4.87
N ASN A 59 16.09 23.26 4.42
CA ASN A 59 15.37 22.33 3.53
C ASN A 59 15.11 20.95 4.13
N TRP A 60 15.01 20.84 5.47
CA TRP A 60 14.74 19.57 6.15
C TRP A 60 13.55 18.79 5.58
N ASN A 61 12.44 19.46 5.27
CA ASN A 61 11.29 18.83 4.60
C ASN A 61 11.64 18.17 3.26
N SER A 62 12.48 18.81 2.44
CA SER A 62 12.94 18.22 1.19
C SER A 62 13.87 17.03 1.43
N ILE A 63 14.72 17.07 2.46
CA ILE A 63 15.63 15.98 2.81
C ILE A 63 14.83 14.76 3.25
N MET A 64 13.86 14.96 4.14
CA MET A 64 12.95 13.91 4.60
C MET A 64 12.20 13.29 3.41
N ARG A 65 11.56 14.12 2.58
CA ARG A 65 10.80 13.63 1.42
C ARG A 65 11.66 12.83 0.45
N LYS A 66 12.85 13.31 0.10
CA LYS A 66 13.78 12.60 -0.81
C LYS A 66 14.23 11.28 -0.21
N SER A 67 14.51 11.26 1.10
CA SER A 67 14.95 10.05 1.80
C SER A 67 13.85 8.99 1.81
N VAL A 68 12.63 9.35 2.24
CA VAL A 68 11.46 8.46 2.24
C VAL A 68 11.13 7.97 0.83
N LEU A 69 11.17 8.86 -0.16
CA LEU A 69 10.90 8.47 -1.55
C LEU A 69 11.92 7.45 -2.07
N ALA A 70 13.21 7.65 -1.77
CA ALA A 70 14.25 6.69 -2.13
C ALA A 70 13.99 5.32 -1.47
N SER A 71 13.57 5.32 -0.20
CA SER A 71 13.20 4.10 0.52
C SER A 71 12.02 3.37 -0.12
N LEU A 72 10.96 4.11 -0.43
CA LEU A 72 9.78 3.56 -1.10
C LEU A 72 10.13 3.00 -2.48
N ARG A 73 10.95 3.70 -3.27
CA ARG A 73 11.43 3.20 -4.57
C ARG A 73 12.25 1.91 -4.45
N PHE A 74 13.10 1.81 -3.42
CA PHE A 74 13.88 0.60 -3.18
C PHE A 74 12.98 -0.59 -2.82
N VAL A 75 11.98 -0.37 -1.95
CA VAL A 75 10.98 -1.39 -1.63
C VAL A 75 10.16 -1.75 -2.87
N ASN A 76 9.71 -0.73 -3.62
CA ASN A 76 8.88 -0.89 -4.81
C ASN A 76 9.54 -1.73 -5.91
N LYS A 77 10.88 -1.70 -5.99
CA LYS A 77 11.66 -2.53 -6.91
C LYS A 77 11.52 -4.03 -6.66
N HIS A 78 11.12 -4.44 -5.46
CA HIS A 78 11.01 -5.85 -5.06
C HIS A 78 9.55 -6.25 -4.77
N TRP A 79 8.75 -5.31 -4.27
CA TRP A 79 7.36 -5.50 -3.90
C TRP A 79 6.58 -4.34 -4.46
N LEU A 80 5.57 -4.56 -5.31
CA LEU A 80 4.86 -3.51 -6.05
C LEU A 80 3.93 -2.68 -5.14
N ILE A 81 4.49 -2.03 -4.11
CA ILE A 81 3.79 -1.27 -3.06
C ILE A 81 3.11 -0.01 -3.58
N CYS A 82 3.55 0.54 -4.70
CA CYS A 82 3.07 1.81 -5.26
C CYS A 82 2.28 1.60 -6.55
N GLY A 83 1.99 0.34 -6.89
CA GLY A 83 1.36 -0.07 -8.13
C GLY A 83 2.38 -0.22 -9.26
N ASP A 84 1.99 -0.97 -10.29
CA ASP A 84 2.74 -1.03 -11.53
C ASP A 84 2.56 0.27 -12.33
N SER A 85 3.60 0.67 -13.07
CA SER A 85 3.53 1.74 -14.08
C SER A 85 2.59 1.42 -15.25
N ASN A 86 1.90 0.27 -15.20
CA ASN A 86 1.11 -0.27 -16.30
C ASN A 86 -0.40 -0.02 -16.12
N ASP A 87 -0.89 0.24 -14.90
CA ASP A 87 -2.31 0.55 -14.69
C ASP A 87 -2.70 1.95 -15.23
N GLU A 88 -1.71 2.82 -15.46
CA GLU A 88 -1.88 4.10 -16.16
C GLU A 88 -1.70 4.00 -17.69
N GLN A 89 -1.28 2.84 -18.24
CA GLN A 89 -1.12 2.69 -19.70
C GLN A 89 -2.46 2.63 -20.45
N ILE A 90 -3.59 2.42 -19.76
CA ILE A 90 -4.89 2.28 -20.45
C ILE A 90 -5.54 3.64 -20.79
N ASN A 91 -5.08 4.78 -20.23
CA ASN A 91 -5.80 6.05 -20.45
C ASN A 91 -5.01 7.29 -20.87
N LEU A 92 -3.68 7.25 -21.10
CA LEU A 92 -2.95 8.45 -21.53
C LEU A 92 -1.83 8.13 -22.54
N GLU A 93 -2.19 7.81 -23.78
CA GLU A 93 -1.25 7.75 -24.91
C GLU A 93 -0.59 9.10 -25.29
N ASN A 94 -0.83 10.19 -24.55
CA ASN A 94 -0.40 11.54 -24.92
C ASN A 94 0.48 12.29 -23.90
N GLU A 95 1.03 11.64 -22.87
CA GLU A 95 2.06 12.28 -22.02
C GLU A 95 3.38 11.49 -22.05
N LYS A 96 4.12 11.68 -23.14
CA LYS A 96 5.56 11.38 -23.20
C LYS A 96 6.27 12.10 -22.04
N LYS A 97 6.72 11.32 -21.04
CA LYS A 97 7.45 11.68 -19.79
C LYS A 97 6.58 11.98 -18.56
N LEU A 98 5.89 10.97 -18.01
CA LEU A 98 5.77 10.90 -16.55
C LEU A 98 6.78 9.89 -16.00
N ASN A 99 7.87 10.46 -15.47
CA ASN A 99 8.91 9.81 -14.69
C ASN A 99 8.32 9.05 -13.50
N ASN A 100 8.89 7.89 -13.17
CA ASN A 100 8.87 7.21 -11.86
C ASN A 100 7.57 7.34 -11.06
N ASN A 101 6.79 6.25 -10.97
CA ASN A 101 5.71 6.09 -9.98
C ASN A 101 6.22 6.42 -8.56
N ASP A 102 6.09 7.69 -8.15
CA ASP A 102 6.53 8.22 -6.85
C ASP A 102 5.52 7.89 -5.75
N CYS A 103 4.85 6.74 -5.87
CA CYS A 103 3.79 6.32 -4.96
C CYS A 103 2.67 7.38 -4.87
N GLY A 104 2.37 7.99 -6.02
CA GLY A 104 1.50 9.15 -6.13
C GLY A 104 2.12 10.43 -5.56
N ARG A 105 1.28 11.26 -4.92
CA ARG A 105 1.71 12.53 -4.30
C ARG A 105 2.25 12.29 -2.88
N LEU A 106 3.37 11.57 -2.76
CA LEU A 106 4.04 11.33 -1.46
C LEU A 106 4.16 12.65 -0.66
N GLN A 107 3.51 12.66 0.49
CA GLN A 107 3.57 13.73 1.48
C GLN A 107 4.37 13.24 2.69
N VAL A 108 5.37 14.03 3.10
CA VAL A 108 6.19 13.71 4.27
C VAL A 108 6.18 14.91 5.20
N THR A 109 5.87 14.67 6.46
CA THR A 109 5.92 15.67 7.53
C THR A 109 6.69 15.11 8.71
N GLY A 110 7.17 16.01 9.56
CA GLY A 110 7.76 15.63 10.84
C GLY A 110 7.23 16.52 11.94
N GLU A 111 7.05 15.94 13.11
CA GLU A 111 6.48 16.61 14.28
C GLU A 111 7.22 16.22 15.55
N LEU A 112 7.23 17.15 16.51
CA LEU A 112 7.73 16.92 17.85
C LEU A 112 6.58 16.48 18.74
N ILE A 113 6.76 15.34 19.39
CA ILE A 113 5.81 14.80 20.34
C ILE A 113 6.36 15.08 21.73
N ASN A 114 5.65 15.92 22.45
CA ASN A 114 5.91 16.18 23.85
C ASN A 114 5.09 15.19 24.66
N GLU A 115 5.72 14.11 25.12
CA GLU A 115 5.10 13.24 26.11
C GLU A 115 5.25 13.86 27.51
N GLN A 116 4.19 13.76 28.29
CA GLN A 116 3.94 14.55 29.50
C GLN A 116 4.95 14.36 30.64
N ASN A 117 6.01 13.54 30.48
CA ASN A 117 7.13 13.42 31.42
C ASN A 117 8.42 12.80 30.81
N GLN A 118 8.62 12.82 29.48
CA GLN A 118 9.81 12.24 28.83
C GLN A 118 10.37 13.06 27.67
N SER A 119 11.61 12.74 27.30
CA SER A 119 12.42 13.27 26.20
C SER A 119 11.63 13.52 24.90
N LYS A 120 11.90 14.66 24.25
CA LYS A 120 11.25 15.07 22.98
C LYS A 120 11.41 13.96 21.92
N ILE A 121 10.31 13.31 21.54
CA ILE A 121 10.30 12.29 20.49
C ILE A 121 10.05 12.99 19.15
N TYR A 122 10.85 12.66 18.13
CA TYR A 122 10.56 13.10 16.77
C TYR A 122 9.74 12.03 16.05
N ARG A 123 8.61 12.40 15.44
CA ARG A 123 7.81 11.50 14.60
C ARG A 123 7.86 11.95 13.15
N LEU A 124 8.18 11.03 12.27
CA LEU A 124 8.06 11.18 10.82
C LEU A 124 6.75 10.54 10.37
N ASN A 125 5.97 11.30 9.60
CA ASN A 125 4.77 10.83 8.95
C ASN A 125 4.98 10.82 7.44
N ALA A 126 4.69 9.70 6.79
CA ALA A 126 4.73 9.58 5.34
C ALA A 126 3.40 9.04 4.81
N THR A 127 2.71 9.82 4.00
CA THR A 127 1.44 9.46 3.38
C THR A 127 1.61 9.31 1.88
N PHE A 128 1.19 8.18 1.33
CA PHE A 128 1.34 7.88 -0.09
C PHE A 128 0.22 6.97 -0.60
N ILE A 129 0.07 6.89 -1.91
CA ILE A 129 -0.87 5.98 -2.58
C ILE A 129 -0.19 4.63 -2.68
N ALA A 130 -0.81 3.60 -2.12
CA ALA A 130 -0.29 2.25 -2.11
C ALA A 130 -1.14 1.31 -2.98
N ASN A 131 -0.52 0.26 -3.48
CA ASN A 131 -1.22 -0.83 -4.15
C ASN A 131 -2.10 -1.60 -3.15
N LYS A 132 -3.12 -2.27 -3.67
CA LYS A 132 -4.00 -3.10 -2.87
C LYS A 132 -3.29 -4.39 -2.43
N ASP A 133 -3.69 -4.90 -1.28
CA ASP A 133 -3.24 -6.23 -0.86
C ASP A 133 -4.00 -7.32 -1.64
N PRO A 134 -3.37 -8.48 -1.91
CA PRO A 134 -1.95 -8.75 -1.68
C PRO A 134 -1.06 -7.99 -2.67
N ILE A 135 0.07 -7.47 -2.19
CA ILE A 135 1.10 -6.96 -3.08
C ILE A 135 1.99 -8.10 -3.55
N GLN A 136 2.28 -8.09 -4.85
CA GLN A 136 3.11 -9.09 -5.49
C GLN A 136 4.59 -8.69 -5.42
N ASN A 137 5.43 -9.70 -5.24
CA ASN A 137 6.85 -9.53 -5.47
C ASN A 137 7.13 -9.42 -6.97
N SER A 138 8.03 -8.52 -7.35
CA SER A 138 8.32 -8.22 -8.76
C SER A 138 9.09 -9.33 -9.50
N LYS A 139 9.67 -10.30 -8.77
CA LYS A 139 10.60 -11.30 -9.33
C LYS A 139 10.22 -12.74 -9.03
N VAL A 140 9.50 -12.96 -7.94
CA VAL A 140 9.07 -14.30 -7.50
C VAL A 140 7.57 -14.29 -7.29
N ASP A 141 6.92 -15.44 -7.42
CA ASP A 141 5.48 -15.58 -7.19
C ASP A 141 5.19 -15.63 -5.68
N ALA A 142 5.49 -14.52 -4.99
CA ALA A 142 5.28 -14.34 -3.57
C ALA A 142 4.38 -13.14 -3.32
N ASN A 143 3.45 -13.31 -2.38
CA ASN A 143 2.48 -12.31 -1.97
C ASN A 143 2.75 -11.85 -0.54
N SER A 144 2.53 -10.56 -0.28
CA SER A 144 2.64 -10.00 1.07
C SER A 144 1.62 -8.87 1.27
N THR A 145 1.55 -8.33 2.50
CA THR A 145 0.77 -7.13 2.78
C THR A 145 1.68 -5.90 2.71
N VAL A 146 1.11 -4.74 2.36
CA VAL A 146 1.85 -3.47 2.40
C VAL A 146 2.46 -3.22 3.77
N GLN A 147 1.72 -3.47 4.86
CA GLN A 147 2.22 -3.26 6.22
C GLN A 147 3.45 -4.12 6.51
N SER A 148 3.44 -5.42 6.19
CA SER A 148 4.57 -6.32 6.45
C SER A 148 5.81 -5.91 5.67
N VAL A 149 5.66 -5.55 4.40
CA VAL A 149 6.79 -5.15 3.56
C VAL A 149 7.38 -3.82 4.02
N LEU A 150 6.56 -2.84 4.40
CA LEU A 150 7.06 -1.58 4.96
C LEU A 150 7.78 -1.80 6.29
N LEU A 151 7.25 -2.65 7.17
CA LEU A 151 7.90 -2.98 8.44
C LEU A 151 9.29 -3.61 8.23
N ILE A 152 9.40 -4.56 7.31
CA ILE A 152 10.68 -5.17 6.92
C ILE A 152 11.62 -4.10 6.36
N GLY A 153 11.12 -3.23 5.49
CA GLY A 153 11.95 -2.19 4.90
C GLY A 153 12.51 -1.22 5.95
N ILE A 154 11.70 -0.83 6.93
CA ILE A 154 12.12 0.06 8.02
C ILE A 154 13.13 -0.62 8.93
N LYS A 155 12.85 -1.85 9.37
CA LYS A 155 13.77 -2.63 10.21
C LYS A 155 15.10 -2.91 9.49
N GLY A 156 15.07 -3.07 8.17
CA GLY A 156 16.26 -3.23 7.32
C GLY A 156 17.10 -1.97 7.12
N GLY A 157 16.74 -0.83 7.73
CA GLY A 157 17.52 0.42 7.65
C GLY A 157 17.27 1.24 6.38
N ILE A 158 16.27 0.88 5.58
CA ILE A 158 16.00 1.51 4.28
C ILE A 158 15.57 2.98 4.44
N PHE A 159 15.13 3.43 5.62
CA PHE A 159 14.78 4.84 5.84
C PHE A 159 15.97 5.77 6.20
N GLN A 160 17.22 5.28 6.17
CA GLN A 160 18.40 6.03 6.65
C GLN A 160 19.40 6.48 5.55
N TYR A 161 18.96 6.69 4.30
CA TYR A 161 19.90 6.84 3.18
C TYR A 161 20.66 8.16 3.05
N THR A 162 20.35 9.19 3.84
CA THR A 162 21.11 10.44 3.75
C THR A 162 21.88 10.70 5.03
N ASN A 163 23.10 11.25 4.89
CA ASN A 163 23.91 11.68 6.02
C ASN A 163 23.15 12.65 6.93
N ALA A 164 22.28 13.49 6.35
CA ALA A 164 21.44 14.42 7.09
C ALA A 164 20.39 13.71 7.97
N MET A 165 19.84 12.56 7.55
CA MET A 165 18.85 11.82 8.36
C MET A 165 19.47 11.10 9.57
N LYS A 166 20.81 11.02 9.68
CA LYS A 166 21.50 10.44 10.85
C LYS A 166 21.17 11.19 12.14
N VAL A 167 20.81 12.46 12.05
CA VAL A 167 20.39 13.29 13.20
C VAL A 167 19.15 12.73 13.90
N LEU A 168 18.35 11.90 13.23
CA LEU A 168 17.19 11.23 13.85
C LEU A 168 17.59 9.99 14.67
N GLY A 169 18.80 9.47 14.48
CA GLY A 169 19.24 8.24 15.15
C GLY A 169 18.47 6.99 14.69
N LYS A 170 18.32 6.02 15.59
CA LYS A 170 17.60 4.77 15.31
C LYS A 170 16.09 4.97 15.46
N PRO A 171 15.27 4.50 14.51
CA PRO A 171 13.83 4.48 14.68
C PRO A 171 13.42 3.49 15.77
N ASN A 172 12.24 3.70 16.35
CA ASN A 172 11.59 2.73 17.21
C ASN A 172 11.21 1.46 16.41
N SER A 173 11.08 0.32 17.10
CA SER A 173 10.72 -0.98 16.51
C SER A 173 9.25 -1.05 16.09
N GLU A 174 8.41 -0.27 16.77
CA GLU A 174 6.99 -0.11 16.47
C GLU A 174 6.78 0.86 15.32
N LEU A 175 5.83 0.50 14.47
CA LEU A 175 5.48 1.24 13.28
C LEU A 175 3.99 1.59 13.32
N GLY A 176 3.66 2.88 13.29
CA GLY A 176 2.30 3.30 13.05
C GLY A 176 1.93 3.07 11.59
N PHE A 177 0.78 2.42 11.37
CA PHE A 177 0.24 2.13 10.05
C PHE A 177 -1.25 2.45 10.06
N GLU A 178 -1.65 3.40 9.23
CA GLU A 178 -3.04 3.77 9.00
C GLU A 178 -3.34 3.63 7.51
N GLU A 179 -4.53 3.19 7.17
CA GLU A 179 -4.99 3.15 5.78
C GLU A 179 -6.39 3.70 5.62
N ALA A 180 -6.65 4.26 4.45
CA ALA A 180 -7.94 4.78 4.05
C ALA A 180 -8.17 4.55 2.55
N TYR A 181 -9.43 4.48 2.16
CA TYR A 181 -9.85 4.24 0.78
C TYR A 181 -10.68 5.43 0.29
N PHE A 182 -10.25 6.04 -0.81
CA PHE A 182 -10.86 7.23 -1.36
C PHE A 182 -11.41 6.97 -2.77
N CYS A 183 -12.50 7.65 -3.10
CA CYS A 183 -13.09 7.65 -4.43
C CYS A 183 -12.80 8.96 -5.14
N TYR A 184 -12.83 8.95 -6.48
CA TYR A 184 -12.68 10.17 -7.27
C TYR A 184 -13.91 11.08 -7.12
N PRO A 185 -13.81 12.37 -7.46
CA PRO A 185 -14.96 13.27 -7.45
C PRO A 185 -16.16 12.71 -8.24
N ASN A 186 -17.38 12.88 -7.71
CA ASN A 186 -18.64 12.33 -8.26
C ASN A 186 -18.78 10.80 -8.16
N GLN A 187 -18.01 10.19 -7.27
CA GLN A 187 -18.17 8.79 -6.89
C GLN A 187 -18.39 8.70 -5.38
N GLU A 188 -19.17 7.71 -4.97
CA GLU A 188 -19.42 7.42 -3.57
C GLU A 188 -18.79 6.07 -3.20
N ARG A 189 -18.14 6.00 -2.04
CA ARG A 189 -17.61 4.73 -1.54
C ARG A 189 -18.75 3.82 -1.16
N ILE A 190 -18.74 2.58 -1.66
CA ILE A 190 -19.70 1.57 -1.24
C ILE A 190 -19.31 1.14 0.18
N GLU A 191 -20.21 1.38 1.14
CA GLU A 191 -19.99 1.09 2.56
C GLU A 191 -19.55 -0.37 2.77
N GLY A 192 -18.56 -0.57 3.64
CA GLY A 192 -17.99 -1.89 3.91
C GLY A 192 -17.09 -2.46 2.80
N THR A 193 -16.83 -1.73 1.72
CA THR A 193 -16.02 -2.22 0.60
C THR A 193 -14.87 -1.27 0.20
N ASN A 194 -13.99 -1.80 -0.66
CA ASN A 194 -12.88 -1.08 -1.29
C ASN A 194 -13.21 -0.64 -2.74
N TYR A 195 -14.49 -0.41 -3.02
CA TYR A 195 -15.02 -0.02 -4.34
C TYR A 195 -15.82 1.29 -4.25
N CYS A 196 -15.87 1.97 -5.38
CA CYS A 196 -16.55 3.25 -5.60
C CYS A 196 -17.65 3.05 -6.64
N LYS A 197 -18.83 3.62 -6.43
CA LYS A 197 -19.92 3.67 -7.42
C LYS A 197 -19.98 5.06 -8.04
N LYS A 198 -20.18 5.14 -9.36
CA LYS A 198 -20.47 6.41 -10.05
C LYS A 198 -21.89 6.87 -9.73
N GLU A 199 -22.06 8.15 -9.38
CA GLU A 199 -23.40 8.74 -9.32
C GLU A 199 -24.01 8.78 -10.73
N LYS A 200 -25.21 8.21 -10.90
CA LYS A 200 -25.97 8.43 -12.12
C LYS A 200 -26.49 9.86 -12.07
N LYS A 201 -25.96 10.74 -12.93
CA LYS A 201 -26.61 12.03 -13.20
C LYS A 201 -27.99 11.73 -13.80
N GLU A 202 -29.04 11.83 -13.00
CA GLU A 202 -30.39 11.90 -13.53
C GLU A 202 -30.46 13.15 -14.41
N LYS A 203 -30.53 12.95 -15.72
CA LYS A 203 -30.91 14.03 -16.64
C LYS A 203 -32.32 14.44 -16.25
N GLN A 204 -32.46 15.52 -15.49
CA GLN A 204 -33.73 16.22 -15.38
C GLN A 204 -34.12 16.64 -16.80
N LYS A 205 -35.09 15.92 -17.37
CA LYS A 205 -35.77 16.33 -18.59
C LYS A 205 -36.62 17.54 -18.19
N ASN A 206 -36.18 18.73 -18.58
CA ASN A 206 -37.06 19.88 -18.70
C ASN A 206 -37.97 19.71 -19.93
#